data_AF-R9WQD5-F1
#
_entry.id   AF-R9WQD5-F1
#
_cell.length_a   1.000
_cell.length_b   1.000
_cell.length_c   1.000
_cell.angle_alpha   90.00
_cell.angle_beta   90.00
_cell.angle_gamma   90.00
#
_symmetry.space_group_name_H-M   'P 1'
#
loop_
_entity.id
_entity.type
_entity.pdbx_description
1 polymer ?
#
loop_
_entity_poly.entity_id
_entity_poly.type
_entity_poly.pdbx_seq_one_letter_code
_entity_poly.pdbx_strand_id
1 'polypeptide(L)' 'KVSLIIFASSGKMVEYCSPSASLTDILDKYHGQSGKKLWDAKHE' A
#
# COMPACT_ATOMS: atom_id res chain seq x y z
N LYS A 1 -1.23 10.69 7.27
CA LYS A 1 -0.75 9.29 7.18
C LYS A 1 -0.02 9.16 5.86
N VAL A 2 1.18 8.59 5.86
CA VAL A 2 2.01 8.44 4.65
C VAL A 2 2.60 7.04 4.63
N SER A 3 2.60 6.42 3.45
CA SER A 3 3.32 5.18 3.16
C SER A 3 4.15 5.38 1.89
N LEU A 4 5.31 4.76 1.84
CA LEU A 4 6.22 4.76 0.70
C LEU A 4 6.71 3.32 0.46
N ILE A 5 6.51 2.84 -0.76
CA ILE A 5 7.04 1.56 -1.23
C ILE A 5 8.07 1.85 -2.30
N ILE A 6 9.27 1.28 -2.16
CA ILE A 6 10.35 1.37 -3.14
C ILE A 6 10.75 -0.04 -3.56
N PHE A 7 10.76 -0.28 -4.87
CA PHE A 7 11.39 -1.46 -5.45
C PHE A 7 12.81 -1.10 -5.88
N ALA A 8 13.80 -1.73 -5.26
CA ALA A 8 15.18 -1.62 -5.71
C ALA A 8 15.34 -2.33 -7.07
N SER A 9 16.38 -1.98 -7.83
CA SER A 9 16.71 -2.67 -9.10
C SER A 9 16.97 -4.17 -8.94
N SER A 10 17.27 -4.63 -7.71
CA SER A 10 17.39 -6.05 -7.36
C SER A 10 16.04 -6.78 -7.20
N GLY A 11 14.92 -6.06 -7.32
CA GLY A 11 13.57 -6.58 -7.06
C GLY A 11 13.18 -6.58 -5.58
N LYS A 12 14.07 -6.20 -4.66
CA LYS A 12 13.75 -6.10 -3.24
C LYS A 12 12.77 -4.96 -2.98
N MET A 13 11.70 -5.26 -2.26
CA MET A 13 10.74 -4.28 -1.75
C MET A 13 11.23 -3.74 -0.41
N VAL A 14 11.23 -2.43 -0.28
CA VAL A 14 11.39 -1.73 1.00
C VAL A 14 10.16 -0.88 1.22
N GLU A 15 9.60 -0.96 2.43
CA GLU A 15 8.45 -0.18 2.83
C GLU A 15 8.76 0.73 4.02
N TYR A 16 8.10 1.89 4.03
CA TYR A 16 8.03 2.78 5.17
C TYR A 16 6.57 3.20 5.38
N CYS A 17 6.14 3.24 6.64
CA CYS A 17 4.88 3.86 7.05
C CYS A 17 5.12 4.84 8.20
N SER A 18 4.39 5.95 8.20
CA SER A 18 4.38 6.87 9.35
C SER A 18 3.93 6.13 10.62
N PRO A 19 4.49 6.41 11.81
CA PRO A 19 4.23 5.63 13.04
C PRO A 19 2.75 5.47 13.45
N SER A 20 1.86 6.32 12.94
CA SER A 20 0.42 6.31 13.20
C SER A 20 -0.42 5.60 12.12
N ALA A 21 0.22 4.84 11.23
CA ALA A 21 -0.44 4.11 10.16
C ALA A 21 0.28 2.80 9.82
N SER A 22 -0.49 1.79 9.42
CA SER A 22 0.02 0.60 8.75
C SER A 22 -0.06 0.77 7.22
N LEU A 23 0.59 -0.12 6.46
CA LEU A 23 0.44 -0.18 5.01
C LEU A 23 -1.01 -0.52 4.64
N THR A 24 -1.59 -1.53 5.29
CA THR A 24 -2.97 -1.99 5.06
C THR A 24 -3.99 -0.87 5.25
N ASP A 25 -3.87 -0.09 6.33
CA ASP A 25 -4.75 1.08 6.59
C ASP A 25 -4.78 2.06 5.41
N ILE A 26 -3.63 2.25 4.75
CA ILE A 26 -3.48 3.22 3.67
C ILE A 26 -4.01 2.64 2.37
N LEU A 27 -3.75 1.36 2.08
CA LEU A 27 -4.26 0.70 0.89
C LEU A 27 -5.79 0.56 0.92
N ASP A 28 -6.38 0.24 2.08
CA ASP A 28 -7.84 0.19 2.25
C ASP A 28 -8.48 1.57 1.99
N LYS A 29 -7.87 2.63 2.52
CA LYS A 29 -8.30 4.01 2.25
C LYS A 29 -8.16 4.37 0.78
N TYR A 30 -7.07 3.95 0.13
CA TYR A 30 -6.88 4.17 -1.30
C TYR A 30 -7.99 3.49 -2.11
N HIS A 31 -8.33 2.23 -1.83
CA HIS A 31 -9.43 1.53 -2.48
C HIS A 31 -10.76 2.27 -2.34
N GLY A 32 -11.10 2.69 -1.11
CA GLY A 32 -12.35 3.40 -0.84
C GLY A 32 -12.41 4.79 -1.48
N GLN A 33 -11.30 5.54 -1.48
CA GLN A 33 -11.27 6.94 -1.93
C GLN A 33 -11.04 7.10 -3.43
N SER A 34 -10.20 6.25 -4.03
CA SER A 34 -9.85 6.36 -5.45
C SER A 34 -10.87 5.71 -6.39
N GLY A 35 -11.73 4.83 -5.84
CA GLY A 35 -12.59 3.94 -6.64
C GLY A 35 -11.81 2.91 -7.47
N LYS A 36 -10.48 2.86 -7.34
CA LYS A 36 -9.59 1.91 -8.01
C LYS A 36 -9.19 0.83 -7.03
N LYS A 37 -9.65 -0.39 -7.31
CA LYS A 37 -9.11 -1.58 -6.64
C LYS A 37 -7.77 -1.92 -7.28
N LEU A 38 -6.74 -1.98 -6.44
CA LEU A 38 -5.39 -2.42 -6.77
C LEU A 38 -5.32 -3.94 -6.93
N TRP A 39 -6.28 -4.68 -6.37
CA TRP A 39 -6.40 -6.13 -6.50
C TRP A 39 -7.86 -6.60 -6.56
N ASP A 40 -8.06 -7.76 -7.18
CA ASP A 40 -9.35 -8.44 -7.23
C ASP A 40 -9.58 -9.31 -5.99
N ALA A 41 -10.86 -9.63 -5.70
CA ALA A 41 -11.30 -10.43 -4.55
C ALA A 41 -10.65 -11.83 -4.44
N LYS A 42 -10.00 -12.30 -5.51
CA LYS A 42 -9.22 -13.54 -5.55
C LYS A 42 -8.01 -13.53 -4.61
N HIS A 43 -7.46 -12.35 -4.29
CA HIS A 43 -6.24 -12.18 -3.49
C HIS A 43 -6.48 -11.34 -2.23
N GLU A 44 -7.73 -11.32 -1.75
CA GLU A 44 -8.14 -10.66 -0.49
C GLU A 44 -7.81 -11.53 0.73
#